data_AF-A0A6A1Q291-F1
#
_entry.id   AF-A0A6A1Q291-F1
#
_cell.length_a   1.000
_cell.length_b   1.000
_cell.length_c   1.000
_cell.angle_alpha   90.00
_cell.angle_beta   90.00
_cell.angle_gamma   90.00
#
_symmetry.space_group_name_H-M   'P 1'
#
loop_
_entity.id
_entity.type
_entity.pdbx_description
1 polymer ?
#
loop_
_entity_poly.entity_id
_entity_poly.type
_entity_poly.pdbx_seq_one_letter_code
_entity_poly.pdbx_strand_id
1 'polypeptide(L)'
;MARLLLLFLPGLVAICAVRGIFMDRLASRKLCADDECVYTISLARAQEDYSAPDCRFINVKKGQWIYVYSKLVKENEAGEFWAGSVRRDYLKYIHILTYVALNISSVYGDQPEDEMGTVGYFPSNLVQEQHVYQEATKEVPTMVSISGGAREGLRSQGNVDVGRCE
;
A
#
# COMPACT_ATOMS: atom_id res chain seq x y z
N MET A 1 -6.01 20.16 61.53
CA MET A 1 -5.76 20.74 60.19
C MET A 1 -4.70 19.92 59.43
N ALA A 2 -4.92 18.63 59.17
CA ALA A 2 -3.90 17.79 58.48
C ALA A 2 -4.47 16.49 57.87
N ARG A 3 -5.69 16.51 57.31
CA ARG A 3 -6.27 15.32 56.65
C ARG A 3 -7.03 15.60 55.36
N LEU A 4 -6.94 16.81 54.82
CA LEU A 4 -7.67 17.23 53.61
C LEU A 4 -6.74 17.57 52.43
N LEU A 5 -5.57 16.96 52.36
CA LEU A 5 -4.58 17.15 51.28
C LEU A 5 -4.07 15.83 50.69
N LEU A 6 -4.78 14.71 50.88
CA LEU A 6 -4.40 13.39 50.33
C LEU A 6 -5.41 12.82 49.33
N LEU A 7 -6.33 13.64 48.80
CA LEU A 7 -7.26 13.23 47.73
C LEU A 7 -7.03 13.95 46.39
N PHE A 8 -5.86 14.59 46.20
CA PHE A 8 -5.48 15.23 44.94
C PHE A 8 -4.50 14.41 44.07
N LEU A 9 -4.25 13.14 44.41
CA LEU A 9 -3.32 12.27 43.68
C LEU A 9 -3.93 11.22 42.75
N PRO A 10 -5.21 10.78 42.84
CA PRO A 10 -5.75 9.84 41.84
C PRO A 10 -6.33 10.54 40.60
N GLY A 11 -6.56 11.86 40.63
CA GLY A 11 -7.17 12.60 39.52
C GLY A 11 -6.24 12.92 38.36
N LEU A 12 -4.92 12.99 38.61
CA LEU A 12 -3.94 13.32 37.56
C LEU A 12 -3.58 12.11 36.68
N VAL A 13 -3.79 10.88 37.18
CA VAL A 13 -3.45 9.63 36.48
C VAL A 13 -4.52 9.27 35.42
N ALA A 14 -5.71 9.87 35.50
CA ALA A 14 -6.81 9.60 34.55
C ALA A 14 -6.72 10.41 33.23
N ILE A 15 -5.73 11.30 33.08
CA ILE A 15 -5.50 12.06 31.82
C ILE A 15 -4.62 11.27 30.83
N CYS A 16 -4.38 9.97 31.05
CA CYS A 16 -3.93 9.05 30.00
C CYS A 16 -5.06 8.76 28.97
N ALA A 17 -5.91 9.75 28.70
CA ALA A 17 -6.89 9.73 27.64
C ALA A 17 -6.17 9.47 26.31
N VAL A 18 -6.17 8.20 25.93
CA VAL A 18 -6.26 7.70 24.55
C VAL A 18 -5.62 8.66 23.54
N ARG A 19 -4.30 8.84 23.61
CA ARG A 19 -3.54 9.20 22.42
C ARG A 19 -3.50 7.94 21.57
N GLY A 20 -4.61 7.65 20.88
CA GLY A 20 -4.54 6.84 19.68
C GLY A 20 -3.43 7.45 18.83
N ILE A 21 -2.41 6.67 18.50
CA ILE A 21 -1.29 7.15 17.70
C ILE A 21 -1.89 7.45 16.32
N PHE A 22 -2.26 8.70 16.09
CA PHE A 22 -2.73 9.15 14.79
C PHE A 22 -1.49 9.10 13.89
N MET A 23 -1.41 8.07 13.06
CA MET A 23 -0.39 7.97 12.03
C MET A 23 -0.65 9.09 11.03
N ASP A 24 0.27 10.06 10.97
CA ASP A 24 0.16 11.17 10.03
C ASP A 24 0.20 10.67 8.58
N ARG A 25 -0.59 11.32 7.73
CA ARG A 25 -0.62 11.04 6.28
C ARG A 25 0.74 11.36 5.69
N LEU A 26 1.23 10.49 4.79
CA LEU A 26 2.47 10.77 4.05
C LEU A 26 2.32 11.97 3.10
N ALA A 27 1.11 12.18 2.57
CA ALA A 27 0.71 13.34 1.79
C ALA A 27 -0.79 13.57 1.94
N SER A 28 -1.24 14.82 1.84
CA SER A 28 -2.67 15.18 1.83
C SER A 28 -3.38 14.81 0.52
N ARG A 29 -2.63 14.67 -0.58
CA ARG A 29 -3.17 14.42 -1.92
C ARG A 29 -2.37 13.37 -2.68
N LYS A 30 -3.04 12.71 -3.63
CA LYS A 30 -2.46 11.69 -4.51
C LYS A 30 -2.97 11.86 -5.94
N LEU A 31 -2.14 11.45 -6.89
CA LEU A 31 -2.44 11.39 -8.32
C LEU A 31 -2.84 9.97 -8.69
N CYS A 32 -3.97 9.86 -9.40
CA CYS A 32 -4.58 8.62 -9.84
C CYS A 32 -4.93 8.67 -11.33
N ALA A 33 -5.17 7.50 -11.93
CA ALA A 33 -5.67 7.39 -13.30
C ALA A 33 -7.13 7.87 -13.42
N ASP A 34 -7.92 7.62 -12.37
CA ASP A 34 -9.34 7.95 -12.26
C ASP A 34 -9.66 8.54 -10.88
N ASP A 35 -10.84 9.13 -10.73
CA ASP A 35 -11.28 9.79 -9.49
C ASP A 35 -11.49 8.80 -8.32
N GLU A 36 -11.60 7.50 -8.63
CA GLU A 36 -11.78 6.42 -7.65
C GLU A 36 -10.47 5.62 -7.41
N CYS A 37 -9.35 6.01 -8.05
CA CYS A 37 -8.06 5.33 -7.95
C CYS A 37 -8.12 3.80 -8.07
N VAL A 38 -9.07 3.27 -8.86
CA VAL A 38 -9.27 1.82 -8.98
C VAL A 38 -8.29 1.23 -10.00
N TYR A 39 -7.97 2.01 -11.04
CA TYR A 39 -7.15 1.52 -12.13
C TYR A 39 -5.66 1.69 -11.89
N THR A 40 -4.89 0.71 -12.37
CA THR A 40 -3.44 0.76 -12.41
C THR A 40 -2.96 1.87 -13.35
N ILE A 41 -2.08 2.73 -12.86
CA ILE A 41 -1.38 3.77 -13.63
C ILE A 41 -0.30 3.11 -14.50
N SER A 42 0.58 2.35 -13.86
CA SER A 42 1.77 1.80 -14.50
C SER A 42 2.23 0.48 -13.88
N LEU A 43 3.03 -0.24 -14.66
CA LEU A 43 3.79 -1.39 -14.22
C LEU A 43 5.26 -0.98 -14.08
N ALA A 44 5.80 -1.14 -12.88
CA ALA A 44 7.17 -0.80 -12.56
C ALA A 44 7.98 -2.04 -12.15
N ARG A 45 9.30 -1.97 -12.33
CA ARG A 45 10.23 -3.01 -11.94
C ARG A 45 11.19 -2.49 -10.88
N ALA A 46 11.27 -3.20 -9.76
CA ALA A 46 12.16 -2.86 -8.66
C ALA A 46 13.64 -2.98 -9.05
N GLN A 47 14.43 -1.94 -8.77
CA GLN A 47 15.86 -1.87 -9.10
C GLN A 47 16.74 -2.37 -7.95
N GLU A 48 16.24 -2.30 -6.72
CA GLU A 48 16.92 -2.71 -5.50
C GLU A 48 15.94 -3.32 -4.49
N ASP A 49 16.50 -3.89 -3.42
CA ASP A 49 15.71 -4.43 -2.31
C ASP A 49 15.28 -3.29 -1.38
N TYR A 50 14.04 -3.35 -0.90
CA TYR A 50 13.49 -2.42 0.08
C TYR A 50 12.77 -3.18 1.18
N SER A 51 13.17 -2.91 2.41
CA SER A 51 12.53 -3.42 3.60
C SER A 51 11.59 -2.37 4.17
N ALA A 52 10.32 -2.72 4.29
CA ALA A 52 9.28 -1.83 4.80
C ALA A 52 9.58 -1.46 6.27
N PRO A 53 9.70 -0.15 6.60
CA PRO A 53 9.97 0.29 7.96
C PRO A 53 8.73 0.16 8.87
N ASP A 54 7.55 0.29 8.28
CA ASP A 54 6.26 0.07 8.93
C ASP A 54 5.29 -0.61 7.96
N CYS A 55 4.15 -1.05 8.47
CA CYS A 55 3.12 -1.80 7.76
C CYS A 55 2.35 -1.00 6.69
N ARG A 56 2.53 0.33 6.60
CA ARG A 56 2.02 1.13 5.47
C ARG A 56 2.91 0.94 4.23
N PHE A 57 4.13 0.47 4.40
CA PHE A 57 5.04 0.20 3.29
C PHE A 57 5.03 -1.29 2.92
N ILE A 58 5.31 -1.58 1.65
CA ILE A 58 5.47 -2.96 1.18
C ILE A 58 6.94 -3.34 1.08
N ASN A 59 7.25 -4.59 1.42
CA ASN A 59 8.56 -5.16 1.14
C ASN A 59 8.69 -5.42 -0.36
N VAL A 60 9.80 -4.99 -0.93
CA VAL A 60 10.09 -5.16 -2.36
C VAL A 60 11.46 -5.78 -2.51
N LYS A 61 11.59 -6.72 -3.44
CA LYS A 61 12.85 -7.33 -3.84
C LYS A 61 13.22 -6.90 -5.25
N LYS A 62 14.52 -6.75 -5.47
CA LYS A 62 15.08 -6.42 -6.78
C LYS A 62 14.55 -7.36 -7.86
N GLY A 63 14.11 -6.77 -8.96
CA GLY A 63 13.59 -7.48 -10.12
C GLY A 63 12.11 -7.83 -10.05
N GLN A 64 11.43 -7.65 -8.91
CA GLN A 64 9.98 -7.84 -8.81
C GLN A 64 9.22 -6.81 -9.63
N TRP A 65 8.06 -7.24 -10.13
CA TRP A 65 7.09 -6.40 -10.80
C TRP A 65 6.11 -5.81 -9.80
N ILE A 66 5.78 -4.52 -9.95
CA ILE A 66 4.89 -3.78 -9.06
C ILE A 66 3.85 -3.05 -9.90
N TYR A 67 2.59 -3.27 -9.59
CA TYR A 67 1.49 -2.47 -10.12
C TYR A 67 1.34 -1.20 -9.30
N VAL A 68 1.37 -0.05 -9.96
CA VAL A 68 1.25 1.28 -9.33
C VAL A 68 -0.17 1.79 -9.50
N TYR A 69 -0.83 2.13 -8.40
CA TYR A 69 -2.23 2.60 -8.39
C TYR A 69 -2.34 4.10 -8.12
N SER A 70 -1.44 4.67 -7.32
CA SER A 70 -1.40 6.11 -7.07
C SER A 70 0.01 6.62 -6.81
N LYS A 71 0.25 7.89 -7.14
CA LYS A 71 1.51 8.60 -6.87
C LYS A 71 1.22 9.73 -5.88
N LEU A 72 1.81 9.72 -4.68
CA LEU A 72 1.56 10.77 -3.70
C LEU A 72 2.13 12.10 -4.19
N VAL A 73 1.36 13.18 -4.00
CA VAL A 73 1.87 14.53 -4.25
C VAL A 73 2.86 14.84 -3.15
N LYS A 74 4.09 15.22 -3.53
CA LYS A 74 5.12 15.60 -2.58
C LYS A 74 4.66 16.79 -1.74
N GLU A 75 4.60 16.62 -0.43
CA GLU A 75 4.25 17.66 0.53
C GLU A 75 5.42 17.83 1.53
N ASN A 76 5.91 19.05 1.70
CA ASN A 76 7.11 19.38 2.49
C ASN A 76 8.41 18.74 1.93
N GLU A 77 9.44 18.60 2.77
CA GLU A 77 10.68 17.86 2.48
C GLU A 77 10.49 16.33 2.50
N ALA A 78 9.25 15.83 2.53
CA ALA A 78 8.97 14.41 2.45
C ALA A 78 9.40 13.84 1.09
N GLY A 79 9.84 12.57 1.08
CA GLY A 79 10.21 11.87 -0.14
C GLY A 79 9.02 11.66 -1.09
N GLU A 80 9.33 11.29 -2.33
CA GLU A 80 8.32 10.91 -3.31
C GLU A 80 7.93 9.44 -3.12
N PHE A 81 6.68 9.20 -2.72
CA PHE A 81 6.15 7.86 -2.45
C PHE A 81 5.01 7.50 -3.39
N TRP A 82 5.00 6.27 -3.88
CA TRP A 82 3.93 5.72 -4.69
C TRP A 82 3.25 4.57 -3.94
N ALA A 83 1.99 4.29 -4.25
CA ALA A 83 1.24 3.16 -3.71
C ALA A 83 1.06 2.09 -4.79
N GLY A 84 1.31 0.84 -4.41
CA GLY A 84 1.22 -0.29 -5.34
C GLY A 84 1.23 -1.63 -4.65
N SER A 85 1.07 -2.68 -5.45
CA SER A 85 1.16 -4.08 -5.01
C SER A 85 2.20 -4.84 -5.81
N VAL A 86 2.98 -5.68 -5.14
CA VAL A 86 3.90 -6.61 -5.80
C VAL A 86 3.09 -7.64 -6.58
N ARG A 87 3.39 -7.79 -7.88
CA ARG A 87 2.82 -8.83 -8.72
C ARG A 87 3.29 -10.19 -8.18
N ARG A 88 2.33 -11.09 -7.95
CA ARG A 88 2.67 -12.47 -7.63
C ARG A 88 3.21 -13.13 -8.89
N ASP A 89 4.50 -13.46 -8.88
CA ASP A 89 5.12 -14.26 -9.94
C ASP A 89 4.69 -15.74 -9.80
N TYR A 90 3.43 -16.05 -10.14
CA TYR A 90 2.98 -17.46 -10.27
C TYR A 90 3.82 -18.21 -11.33
N LEU A 91 4.43 -17.47 -12.26
CA LEU A 91 5.15 -18.01 -13.42
C LEU A 91 6.59 -18.47 -13.14
N LYS A 92 7.19 -18.16 -11.97
CA LYS A 92 8.47 -18.79 -11.59
C LYS A 92 8.35 -20.31 -11.47
N TYR A 93 7.15 -20.79 -11.13
CA TYR A 93 6.84 -22.20 -11.02
C TYR A 93 6.61 -22.85 -12.40
N ILE A 94 5.97 -22.14 -13.33
CA ILE A 94 5.73 -22.64 -14.70
C ILE A 94 7.03 -22.78 -15.50
N HIS A 95 8.02 -21.90 -15.32
CA HIS A 95 9.28 -21.99 -16.07
C HIS A 95 10.17 -23.19 -15.69
N ILE A 96 10.01 -23.75 -14.48
CA ILE A 96 10.68 -25.00 -14.07
C ILE A 96 9.95 -26.20 -14.68
N LEU A 97 8.62 -26.14 -14.81
CA LEU A 97 7.82 -27.22 -15.36
C LEU A 97 7.93 -27.32 -16.90
N THR A 98 8.20 -26.24 -17.63
CA THR A 98 8.42 -26.31 -19.09
C THR A 98 9.65 -27.13 -19.47
N TYR A 99 10.69 -27.17 -18.61
CA TYR A 99 11.87 -28.03 -18.82
C TYR A 99 11.54 -29.52 -18.65
N VAL A 100 10.46 -29.86 -17.96
CA VAL A 100 9.98 -31.24 -17.76
C VAL A 100 8.84 -31.59 -18.73
N ALA A 101 8.11 -30.59 -19.23
CA ALA A 101 6.89 -30.74 -20.02
C ALA A 101 7.07 -30.58 -21.55
N LEU A 102 8.25 -30.88 -22.13
CA LEU A 102 8.41 -31.05 -23.59
C LEU A 102 7.56 -32.19 -24.21
N ASN A 103 6.53 -32.69 -23.51
CA ASN A 103 5.68 -33.80 -23.94
C ASN A 103 4.17 -33.57 -23.83
N ILE A 104 3.66 -32.36 -23.55
CA ILE A 104 2.20 -32.14 -23.60
C ILE A 104 1.84 -30.88 -24.37
N SER A 105 1.21 -31.10 -25.53
CA SER A 105 0.36 -30.16 -26.22
C SER A 105 -0.91 -29.92 -25.41
N SER A 106 -0.97 -28.84 -24.65
CA SER A 106 -2.23 -28.20 -24.23
C SER A 106 -1.90 -26.78 -23.80
N VAL A 107 -2.24 -25.77 -24.59
CA VAL A 107 -3.56 -25.11 -24.50
C VAL A 107 -3.94 -24.90 -23.04
N TYR A 108 -3.34 -23.90 -22.41
CA TYR A 108 -3.98 -23.14 -21.35
C TYR A 108 -3.51 -21.69 -21.53
N GLY A 109 -4.33 -20.93 -22.25
CA GLY A 109 -4.32 -19.48 -22.17
C GLY A 109 -5.02 -19.08 -20.88
N ASP A 110 -4.41 -19.38 -19.74
CA ASP A 110 -4.83 -18.81 -18.47
C ASP A 110 -4.20 -17.41 -18.44
N GLN A 111 -4.99 -16.38 -18.75
CA GLN A 111 -4.67 -15.05 -18.24
C GLN A 111 -4.70 -15.20 -16.72
N PRO A 112 -3.56 -15.10 -16.02
CA PRO A 112 -3.60 -15.11 -14.57
C PRO A 112 -4.42 -13.89 -14.20
N GLU A 113 -5.59 -14.10 -13.61
CA GLU A 113 -6.27 -13.02 -12.91
C GLU A 113 -5.26 -12.52 -11.89
N ASP A 114 -4.76 -11.29 -12.11
CA ASP A 114 -3.81 -10.66 -11.22
C ASP A 114 -4.52 -10.43 -9.88
N GLU A 115 -4.51 -11.43 -9.00
CA GLU A 115 -4.95 -11.27 -7.63
C GLU A 115 -4.17 -10.11 -7.02
N MET A 116 -4.87 -9.02 -6.74
CA MET A 116 -4.28 -7.82 -6.15
C MET A 116 -3.61 -8.21 -4.83
N GLY A 117 -2.30 -8.04 -4.78
CA GLY A 117 -1.53 -8.23 -3.55
C GLY A 117 -1.85 -7.16 -2.52
N THR A 118 -1.30 -7.31 -1.31
CA THR A 118 -1.32 -6.24 -0.31
C THR A 118 -0.77 -4.95 -0.92
N VAL A 119 -1.55 -3.88 -0.85
CA VAL A 119 -1.16 -2.55 -1.35
C VAL A 119 -0.44 -1.80 -0.24
N GLY A 120 0.71 -1.20 -0.57
CA GLY A 120 1.43 -0.31 0.33
C GLY A 120 2.30 0.70 -0.39
N TYR A 121 2.92 1.59 0.38
CA TYR A 121 3.80 2.63 -0.11
C TYR A 121 5.22 2.11 -0.36
N PHE A 122 5.90 2.74 -1.31
CA PHE A 122 7.34 2.57 -1.56
C PHE A 122 7.92 3.84 -2.22
N PRO A 123 9.24 4.07 -2.11
CA PRO A 123 9.90 5.23 -2.72
C PRO A 123 9.88 5.14 -4.25
N SER A 124 9.58 6.23 -4.94
CA SER A 124 9.54 6.24 -6.42
C SER A 124 10.90 5.87 -7.05
N ASN A 125 12.01 6.29 -6.42
CA ASN A 125 13.37 6.03 -6.88
C ASN A 125 13.79 4.55 -6.78
N LEU A 126 13.02 3.72 -6.08
CA LEU A 126 13.26 2.28 -5.96
C LEU A 126 12.96 1.51 -7.24
N VAL A 127 12.08 2.06 -8.08
CA VAL A 127 11.50 1.36 -9.22
C VAL A 127 11.75 2.10 -10.51
N GLN A 128 11.76 1.34 -11.61
CA GLN A 128 11.74 1.91 -12.96
C GLN A 128 10.43 1.54 -13.62
N GLU A 129 9.62 2.54 -13.99
CA GLU A 129 8.41 2.32 -14.77
C GLU A 129 8.77 1.67 -16.12
N GLN A 130 8.13 0.55 -16.42
CA GLN A 130 8.36 -0.22 -17.65
C GLN A 130 7.23 0.01 -18.66
N HIS A 131 6.00 0.12 -18.16
CA HIS A 131 4.83 0.34 -19.00
C HIS A 131 3.83 1.23 -18.26
N VAL A 132 3.29 2.23 -18.95
CA VAL A 132 2.25 3.11 -18.44
C VAL A 132 0.96 2.73 -19.13
N TYR A 133 -0.03 2.29 -18.36
CA TYR A 133 -1.36 1.96 -18.88
C TYR A 133 -2.20 3.23 -19.05
N GLN A 134 -2.15 4.11 -18.05
CA GLN A 134 -2.91 5.36 -17.99
C GLN A 134 -2.09 6.43 -17.27
N GLU A 135 -2.25 7.69 -17.67
CA GLU A 135 -1.57 8.80 -17.02
C GLU A 135 -2.26 9.20 -15.71
N ALA A 136 -1.46 9.47 -14.67
CA ALA A 136 -1.95 9.87 -13.36
C ALA A 136 -2.25 11.38 -13.32
N THR A 137 -3.39 11.79 -13.87
CA THR A 137 -3.77 13.20 -14.00
C THR A 137 -4.81 13.66 -12.98
N LYS A 138 -5.49 12.71 -12.31
CA LYS A 138 -6.56 13.01 -11.36
C LYS A 138 -5.99 13.18 -9.96
N GLU A 139 -6.05 14.39 -9.44
CA GLU A 139 -5.64 14.70 -8.07
C GLU A 139 -6.81 14.51 -7.11
N VAL A 140 -6.65 13.59 -6.16
CA VAL A 140 -7.67 13.27 -5.17
C VAL A 140 -7.09 13.36 -3.75
N PRO A 141 -7.91 13.68 -2.73
CA PRO A 141 -7.45 13.70 -1.35
C PRO A 141 -7.10 12.28 -0.88
N THR A 142 -6.05 12.15 -0.08
CA THR A 142 -5.75 10.88 0.60
C THR A 142 -6.76 10.63 1.71
N MET A 143 -7.25 9.40 1.88
CA MET A 143 -8.11 9.04 3.02
C MET A 143 -7.29 8.36 4.12
N VAL A 144 -7.69 8.58 5.38
CA VAL A 144 -7.19 7.83 6.53
C VAL A 144 -8.38 7.03 7.03
N SER A 145 -8.31 5.70 6.96
CA SER A 145 -9.38 4.82 7.41
C SER A 145 -9.47 4.90 8.94
N ILE A 146 -10.23 5.84 9.52
CA ILE A 146 -10.40 5.95 10.98
C ILE A 146 -11.07 4.67 11.48
N SER A 147 -10.33 3.84 12.20
CA SER A 147 -10.86 2.64 12.87
C SER A 147 -11.94 3.04 13.87
N GLY A 148 -13.18 2.83 13.48
CA GLY A 148 -14.36 3.11 14.29
C GLY A 148 -15.63 2.66 13.58
N GLY A 149 -15.63 1.47 12.98
CA GLY A 149 -16.83 0.91 12.36
C GLY A 149 -16.55 -0.29 11.46
N ALA A 150 -17.05 -1.44 11.90
CA ALA A 150 -17.39 -2.64 11.13
C ALA A 150 -16.31 -3.32 10.27
N ARG A 151 -16.05 -4.59 10.62
CA ARG A 151 -15.50 -5.60 9.71
C ARG A 151 -16.46 -5.75 8.53
N GLU A 152 -16.09 -5.23 7.38
CA GLU A 152 -16.62 -5.66 6.10
C GLU A 152 -15.45 -5.66 5.12
N GLY A 153 -15.29 -6.77 4.40
CA GLY A 153 -14.07 -7.08 3.66
C GLY A 153 -13.64 -5.96 2.72
N LEU A 154 -12.33 -5.81 2.54
CA LEU A 154 -11.75 -5.01 1.47
C LEU A 154 -12.30 -5.50 0.12
N ARG A 155 -13.40 -4.90 -0.32
CA ARG A 155 -13.91 -5.00 -1.67
C ARG A 155 -14.51 -3.66 -2.06
N SER A 156 -13.91 -3.04 -3.07
CA SER A 156 -14.57 -2.17 -4.03
C SER A 156 -15.46 -1.06 -3.47
N GLN A 157 -14.89 -0.12 -2.74
CA GLN A 157 -15.47 1.23 -2.61
C GLN A 157 -14.40 2.26 -2.96
N GLY A 158 -14.22 2.42 -4.28
CA GLY A 158 -13.78 3.66 -4.95
C GLY A 158 -12.53 4.39 -4.46
N ASN A 159 -11.61 3.75 -3.73
CA ASN A 159 -10.29 4.30 -3.49
C ASN A 159 -9.32 3.19 -3.08
N VAL A 160 -8.30 2.90 -3.89
CA VAL A 160 -7.20 2.04 -3.46
C VAL A 160 -6.37 2.82 -2.44
N ASP A 161 -6.70 2.62 -1.17
CA ASP A 161 -5.97 3.15 -0.03
C ASP A 161 -5.07 2.08 0.58
N VAL A 162 -3.89 2.50 1.03
CA VAL A 162 -2.98 1.63 1.77
C VAL A 162 -3.64 1.27 3.10
N GLY A 163 -3.75 -0.04 3.36
CA GLY A 163 -4.38 -0.57 4.56
C GLY A 163 -3.74 -0.06 5.84
N ARG A 164 -4.54 0.02 6.91
CA ARG A 164 -4.02 0.30 8.25
C ARG A 164 -3.32 -0.94 8.80
N CYS A 165 -2.23 -0.71 9.52
CA CYS A 165 -1.61 -1.69 10.40
C CYS A 165 -2.63 -2.27 11.39
N GLU A 166 -2.96 -3.55 11.26
CA GLU A 166 -3.80 -4.28 12.23
C GLU A 166 -3.01 -4.75 13.46
#